data_AF-A0A3D9G729-F1
#
_entry.id   AF-A0A3D9G729-F1
#
_cell.length_a   1.000
_cell.length_b   1.000
_cell.length_c   1.000
_cell.angle_alpha   90.00
_cell.angle_beta   90.00
_cell.angle_gamma   90.00
#
_symmetry.space_group_name_H-M   'P 1'
#
loop_
_entity.id
_entity.type
_entity.pdbx_description
1 polymer ?
#
loop_
_entity_poly.entity_id
_entity_poly.type
_entity_poly.pdbx_seq_one_letter_code
_entity_poly.pdbx_strand_id
1 'polypeptide(L)'
;MLFNKKKAWRGILLTLVCVLTLSVLAACEKGGSDKEKDASKTVATYEGGEITENEFETQKKIMTFMSPEYAQFMDMADFQDYLVKQKIAFKYLSGKATDDAKKEGEKKAGQQIDQMKKQVGDDQFKQLLSDQKLKEDELKQYLVQVMTVMEDMNAKVTEDDIKKQYEANKQDFMVATVHHILIGLTDSNNKERTKEDALKIAKDVKSQLDKGGDFAELAKKYSDDSSSKDNGGVYKDFTVGQWSVQEFKEQVLTLPLNKISAPVESNLGYSIIKVDSRKDTPYDKLTNDQKEMIRSNLGASKIDQFMQNDLTKIIKKIDLPKTADTSKSGTGTTGKGTSGSGTEGTTSGGSTSGTSGTGTGTTGSSSGDAKTSDKGTTTFEEKVTEPSEGSGK
;
A
#
# COMPACT_ATOMS: atom_id res chain seq x y z
N MET A 1 11.16 25.49 21.88
CA MET A 1 11.19 24.67 23.12
C MET A 1 10.46 23.36 22.85
N LEU A 2 10.76 22.29 23.60
CA LEU A 2 9.97 21.04 23.72
C LEU A 2 9.39 20.42 22.43
N PHE A 3 10.18 19.61 21.71
CA PHE A 3 9.68 18.73 20.64
C PHE A 3 9.02 17.47 21.21
N ASN A 4 7.68 17.41 21.22
CA ASN A 4 6.95 16.19 21.62
C ASN A 4 6.84 15.17 20.47
N LYS A 5 7.94 14.49 20.14
CA LYS A 5 7.97 13.43 19.11
C LYS A 5 7.34 12.13 19.63
N LYS A 6 6.06 11.90 19.40
CA LYS A 6 5.42 10.56 19.47
C LYS A 6 4.43 10.34 18.32
N LYS A 7 4.40 9.11 17.80
CA LYS A 7 3.51 8.60 16.72
C LYS A 7 3.68 9.23 15.33
N ALA A 8 4.81 8.97 14.66
CA ALA A 8 4.97 9.22 13.22
C ALA A 8 5.99 8.28 12.55
N TRP A 9 5.81 6.95 12.66
CA TRP A 9 6.31 6.01 11.65
C TRP A 9 5.57 4.66 11.75
N ARG A 10 4.73 4.38 10.75
CA ARG A 10 4.27 3.04 10.36
C ARG A 10 4.61 2.90 8.88
N GLY A 11 5.08 1.74 8.45
CA GLY A 11 5.47 1.48 7.07
C GLY A 11 6.99 1.39 6.84
N ILE A 12 7.56 0.24 7.15
CA ILE A 12 8.56 -0.39 6.27
C ILE A 12 7.77 -1.51 5.60
N LEU A 13 7.22 -1.24 4.42
CA LEU A 13 6.28 -2.11 3.73
C LEU A 13 7.07 -2.96 2.74
N LEU A 14 7.41 -4.20 3.12
CA LEU A 14 8.09 -5.17 2.26
C LEU A 14 7.09 -5.72 1.23
N THR A 15 6.93 -5.00 0.13
CA THR A 15 6.06 -5.37 -1.00
C THR A 15 6.69 -6.50 -1.82
N LEU A 16 6.44 -7.75 -1.42
CA LEU A 16 6.71 -8.94 -2.24
C LEU A 16 5.70 -9.04 -3.40
N VAL A 17 6.18 -9.14 -4.64
CA VAL A 17 5.33 -9.13 -5.85
C VAL A 17 5.41 -10.48 -6.56
N CYS A 18 4.32 -11.26 -6.49
CA CYS A 18 4.28 -12.63 -7.00
C CYS A 18 3.75 -12.72 -8.45
N VAL A 19 4.46 -13.50 -9.30
CA VAL A 19 4.03 -14.00 -10.63
C VAL A 19 4.49 -15.49 -10.74
N LEU A 20 4.56 -16.14 -11.91
CA LEU A 20 5.04 -17.53 -12.16
C LEU A 20 5.83 -17.60 -13.52
N THR A 21 6.78 -18.51 -13.87
CA THR A 21 6.66 -19.99 -14.10
C THR A 21 7.97 -20.73 -14.59
N LEU A 22 8.21 -21.98 -14.16
CA LEU A 22 8.84 -23.16 -14.87
C LEU A 22 10.37 -23.48 -15.01
N SER A 23 10.73 -24.75 -14.64
CA SER A 23 11.66 -25.81 -15.18
C SER A 23 13.05 -25.49 -15.81
N VAL A 24 14.20 -26.17 -15.59
CA VAL A 24 14.74 -27.20 -14.62
C VAL A 24 16.31 -26.96 -14.49
N LEU A 25 17.28 -27.50 -13.69
CA LEU A 25 17.64 -28.73 -12.90
C LEU A 25 18.94 -28.52 -12.02
N ALA A 26 19.11 -29.19 -10.85
CA ALA A 26 20.34 -29.74 -10.15
C ALA A 26 21.64 -28.87 -9.89
N ALA A 27 22.50 -29.03 -8.84
CA ALA A 27 22.51 -29.79 -7.54
C ALA A 27 23.45 -29.15 -6.44
N CYS A 28 23.33 -29.65 -5.19
CA CYS A 28 24.25 -29.82 -4.02
C CYS A 28 25.55 -29.00 -3.78
N GLU A 29 25.87 -28.69 -2.49
CA GLU A 29 27.00 -29.24 -1.66
C GLU A 29 27.14 -28.43 -0.31
N LYS A 30 26.80 -28.94 0.89
CA LYS A 30 27.53 -29.80 1.87
C LYS A 30 28.66 -29.11 2.68
N GLY A 31 28.34 -28.61 3.86
CA GLY A 31 29.27 -28.14 4.91
C GLY A 31 28.58 -28.22 6.28
N GLY A 32 29.30 -28.60 7.34
CA GLY A 32 28.67 -29.09 8.58
C GLY A 32 28.92 -28.27 9.84
N SER A 33 27.92 -28.29 10.73
CA SER A 33 28.06 -28.14 12.17
C SER A 33 26.96 -28.96 12.84
N ASP A 34 27.21 -29.51 14.03
CA ASP A 34 26.25 -30.36 14.75
C ASP A 34 25.16 -29.52 15.42
N LYS A 35 24.29 -28.93 14.60
CA LYS A 35 22.90 -28.68 15.02
C LYS A 35 22.25 -30.04 15.21
N GLU A 36 21.65 -30.24 16.38
CA GLU A 36 20.77 -31.38 16.66
C GLU A 36 19.78 -31.53 15.50
N LYS A 37 19.86 -32.65 14.77
CA LYS A 37 19.05 -32.85 13.57
C LYS A 37 17.60 -33.00 13.98
N ASP A 38 16.81 -32.00 13.61
CA ASP A 38 15.36 -32.00 13.76
C ASP A 38 14.77 -33.28 13.14
N ALA A 39 14.22 -34.12 14.01
CA ALA A 39 13.66 -35.43 13.67
C ALA A 39 12.15 -35.38 13.40
N SER A 40 11.55 -34.19 13.28
CA SER A 40 10.15 -34.03 12.86
C SER A 40 9.95 -34.42 11.39
N LYS A 41 8.69 -34.61 10.98
CA LYS A 41 8.34 -35.10 9.65
C LYS A 41 8.88 -34.15 8.56
N THR A 42 9.53 -34.68 7.53
CA THR A 42 9.81 -33.92 6.30
C THR A 42 8.50 -33.51 5.61
N VAL A 43 8.24 -32.20 5.50
CA VAL A 43 7.05 -31.64 4.81
C VAL A 43 7.35 -31.17 3.40
N ALA A 44 8.62 -30.99 3.03
CA ALA A 44 9.02 -30.84 1.62
C ALA A 44 10.45 -31.33 1.38
N THR A 45 10.72 -31.86 0.18
CA THR A 45 12.07 -32.18 -0.28
C THR A 45 12.38 -31.42 -1.56
N TYR A 46 13.62 -30.98 -1.69
CA TYR A 46 14.09 -30.23 -2.84
C TYR A 46 15.55 -30.61 -3.18
N GLU A 47 16.14 -29.90 -4.11
CA GLU A 47 17.54 -30.01 -4.49
C GLU A 47 18.49 -29.53 -3.38
N GLY A 48 19.38 -30.41 -2.90
CA GLY A 48 20.35 -30.05 -1.87
C GLY A 48 19.79 -29.93 -0.44
N GLY A 49 18.49 -30.16 -0.21
CA GLY A 49 17.92 -30.15 1.14
C GLY A 49 16.46 -30.57 1.25
N GLU A 50 15.92 -30.38 2.45
CA GLU A 50 14.54 -30.65 2.83
C GLU A 50 14.03 -29.56 3.79
N ILE A 51 12.71 -29.50 3.98
CA ILE A 51 12.04 -28.68 5.01
C ILE A 51 11.32 -29.64 5.96
N THR A 52 11.59 -29.49 7.25
CA THR A 52 10.91 -30.25 8.32
C THR A 52 9.63 -29.56 8.78
N GLU A 53 8.79 -30.31 9.50
CA GLU A 53 7.56 -29.81 10.10
C GLU A 53 7.84 -28.67 11.11
N ASN A 54 8.84 -28.80 11.99
CA ASN A 54 9.21 -27.71 12.90
C ASN A 54 9.77 -26.48 12.15
N GLU A 55 10.56 -26.64 11.08
CA GLU A 55 11.01 -25.50 10.26
C GLU A 55 9.83 -24.75 9.62
N PHE A 56 8.79 -25.48 9.21
CA PHE A 56 7.59 -24.90 8.62
C PHE A 56 6.67 -24.23 9.67
N GLU A 57 6.47 -24.87 10.83
CA GLU A 57 5.73 -24.27 11.95
C GLU A 57 6.41 -22.99 12.48
N THR A 58 7.74 -22.99 12.64
CA THR A 58 8.48 -21.78 13.01
C THR A 58 8.45 -20.73 11.89
N GLN A 59 8.44 -21.10 10.61
CA GLN A 59 8.20 -20.14 9.52
C GLN A 59 6.80 -19.48 9.62
N LYS A 60 5.75 -20.23 9.95
CA LYS A 60 4.39 -19.67 10.19
C LYS A 60 4.37 -18.71 11.38
N LYS A 61 4.95 -19.08 12.53
CA LYS A 61 5.08 -18.19 13.69
C LYS A 61 5.78 -16.88 13.35
N ILE A 62 6.88 -16.95 12.60
CA ILE A 62 7.66 -15.78 12.19
C ILE A 62 6.84 -14.89 11.26
N MET A 63 6.10 -15.45 10.30
CA MET A 63 5.23 -14.65 9.44
C MET A 63 4.10 -13.98 10.23
N THR A 64 3.46 -14.69 11.18
CA THR A 64 2.43 -14.11 12.07
C THR A 64 3.00 -13.03 13.00
N PHE A 65 4.25 -13.17 13.48
CA PHE A 65 4.93 -12.15 14.27
C PHE A 65 5.27 -10.89 13.45
N MET A 66 5.76 -11.08 12.21
CA MET A 66 6.17 -9.99 11.32
C MET A 66 5.00 -9.25 10.67
N SER A 67 3.89 -9.95 10.41
CA SER A 67 2.71 -9.44 9.69
C SER A 67 1.42 -10.13 10.16
N PRO A 68 0.90 -9.75 11.36
CA PRO A 68 -0.28 -10.39 11.98
C PRO A 68 -1.54 -10.40 11.11
N GLU A 69 -1.66 -9.49 10.15
CA GLU A 69 -2.76 -9.41 9.18
C GLU A 69 -2.93 -10.70 8.35
N TYR A 70 -1.86 -11.48 8.16
CA TYR A 70 -1.93 -12.76 7.43
C TYR A 70 -2.34 -13.96 8.30
N ALA A 71 -2.52 -13.79 9.62
CA ALA A 71 -2.86 -14.90 10.52
C ALA A 71 -4.11 -15.69 10.07
N GLN A 72 -5.11 -14.99 9.50
CA GLN A 72 -6.35 -15.58 8.97
C GLN A 72 -6.15 -16.48 7.73
N PHE A 73 -5.02 -16.38 7.03
CA PHE A 73 -4.70 -17.19 5.85
C PHE A 73 -3.76 -18.36 6.17
N MET A 74 -3.21 -18.44 7.39
CA MET A 74 -2.19 -19.43 7.78
C MET A 74 -2.61 -20.90 7.59
N ASP A 75 -3.91 -21.19 7.59
CA ASP A 75 -4.47 -22.54 7.40
C ASP A 75 -5.05 -22.79 6.00
N MET A 76 -4.97 -21.81 5.09
CA MET A 76 -5.36 -21.99 3.68
C MET A 76 -4.26 -22.76 2.94
N ALA A 77 -4.66 -23.82 2.23
CA ALA A 77 -3.72 -24.74 1.57
C ALA A 77 -2.77 -24.02 0.59
N ASP A 78 -3.29 -23.12 -0.25
CA ASP A 78 -2.49 -22.35 -1.22
C ASP A 78 -1.49 -21.40 -0.54
N PHE A 79 -1.84 -20.84 0.63
CA PHE A 79 -0.95 -19.99 1.40
C PHE A 79 0.14 -20.80 2.13
N GLN A 80 -0.20 -22.00 2.62
CA GLN A 80 0.81 -22.93 3.16
C GLN A 80 1.77 -23.44 2.08
N ASP A 81 1.27 -23.75 0.88
CA ASP A 81 2.07 -24.08 -0.30
C ASP A 81 2.98 -22.92 -0.70
N TYR A 82 2.48 -21.68 -0.73
CA TYR A 82 3.30 -20.48 -0.92
C TYR A 82 4.39 -20.32 0.15
N LEU A 83 4.06 -20.47 1.43
CA LEU A 83 5.02 -20.32 2.53
C LEU A 83 6.13 -21.39 2.50
N VAL A 84 5.80 -22.66 2.20
CA VAL A 84 6.84 -23.70 2.09
C VAL A 84 7.70 -23.48 0.84
N LYS A 85 7.10 -23.04 -0.28
CA LYS A 85 7.82 -22.60 -1.48
C LYS A 85 8.80 -21.46 -1.19
N GLN A 86 8.35 -20.41 -0.52
CA GLN A 86 9.19 -19.30 -0.08
C GLN A 86 10.33 -19.78 0.82
N LYS A 87 10.04 -20.66 1.80
CA LYS A 87 11.07 -21.22 2.70
C LYS A 87 12.12 -22.04 1.94
N ILE A 88 11.72 -22.85 0.95
CA ILE A 88 12.64 -23.59 0.08
C ILE A 88 13.52 -22.63 -0.71
N ALA A 89 12.95 -21.61 -1.36
CA ALA A 89 13.72 -20.65 -2.16
C ALA A 89 14.78 -19.92 -1.32
N PHE A 90 14.39 -19.34 -0.18
CA PHE A 90 15.35 -18.66 0.70
C PHE A 90 16.38 -19.62 1.31
N LYS A 91 16.07 -20.91 1.52
CA LYS A 91 17.04 -21.90 2.06
C LYS A 91 18.04 -22.34 0.99
N TYR A 92 17.56 -22.52 -0.24
CA TYR A 92 18.39 -22.84 -1.40
C TYR A 92 19.31 -21.68 -1.80
N LEU A 93 18.76 -20.46 -1.94
CA LEU A 93 19.52 -19.27 -2.30
C LEU A 93 20.54 -18.88 -1.22
N SER A 94 20.16 -18.91 0.07
CA SER A 94 21.09 -18.63 1.18
C SER A 94 22.22 -19.67 1.26
N GLY A 95 21.97 -20.92 0.86
CA GLY A 95 22.99 -21.96 0.77
C GLY A 95 23.99 -21.75 -0.39
N LYS A 96 23.55 -21.12 -1.48
CA LYS A 96 24.40 -20.76 -2.64
C LYS A 96 25.00 -19.35 -2.57
N ALA A 97 24.72 -18.59 -1.50
CA ALA A 97 25.22 -17.23 -1.34
C ALA A 97 26.74 -17.17 -1.08
N THR A 98 27.35 -16.05 -1.46
CA THR A 98 28.75 -15.71 -1.13
C THR A 98 28.96 -15.51 0.37
N ASP A 99 30.19 -15.73 0.86
CA ASP A 99 30.50 -15.62 2.29
C ASP A 99 30.47 -14.16 2.79
N ASP A 100 30.79 -13.19 1.93
CA ASP A 100 30.60 -11.77 2.24
C ASP A 100 29.10 -11.41 2.38
N ALA A 101 28.22 -11.97 1.54
CA ALA A 101 26.77 -11.79 1.68
C ALA A 101 26.20 -12.47 2.94
N LYS A 102 26.75 -13.62 3.35
CA LYS A 102 26.41 -14.26 4.65
C LYS A 102 26.79 -13.35 5.82
N LYS A 103 28.02 -12.81 5.79
CA LYS A 103 28.59 -11.94 6.83
C LYS A 103 27.86 -10.60 6.96
N GLU A 104 27.57 -9.94 5.84
CA GLU A 104 26.80 -8.69 5.86
C GLU A 104 25.32 -8.95 6.18
N GLY A 105 24.76 -10.07 5.73
CA GLY A 105 23.43 -10.55 6.13
C GLY A 105 23.29 -10.77 7.64
N GLU A 106 24.29 -11.37 8.30
CA GLU A 106 24.28 -11.49 9.77
C GLU A 106 24.35 -10.13 10.47
N LYS A 107 25.23 -9.24 9.99
CA LYS A 107 25.37 -7.87 10.53
C LYS A 107 24.06 -7.08 10.42
N LYS A 108 23.41 -7.10 9.25
CA LYS A 108 22.11 -6.44 9.02
C LYS A 108 20.99 -7.07 9.85
N ALA A 109 20.99 -8.40 10.03
CA ALA A 109 19.99 -9.09 10.86
C ALA A 109 20.10 -8.70 12.34
N GLY A 110 21.33 -8.56 12.87
CA GLY A 110 21.56 -8.00 14.21
C GLY A 110 21.01 -6.59 14.36
N GLN A 111 21.36 -5.70 13.42
CA GLN A 111 20.88 -4.32 13.39
C GLN A 111 19.34 -4.22 13.32
N GLN A 112 18.68 -5.15 12.62
CA GLN A 112 17.22 -5.20 12.53
C GLN A 112 16.56 -5.65 13.84
N ILE A 113 17.14 -6.63 14.56
CA ILE A 113 16.68 -7.03 15.90
C ILE A 113 16.85 -5.87 16.88
N ASP A 114 18.00 -5.19 16.86
CA ASP A 114 18.27 -4.01 17.71
C ASP A 114 17.28 -2.86 17.40
N GLN A 115 16.94 -2.65 16.12
CA GLN A 115 15.92 -1.68 15.72
C GLN A 115 14.52 -2.07 16.22
N MET A 116 14.12 -3.34 16.14
CA MET A 116 12.85 -3.82 16.67
C MET A 116 12.76 -3.60 18.19
N LYS A 117 13.79 -4.02 18.95
CA LYS A 117 13.90 -3.79 20.39
C LYS A 117 13.83 -2.30 20.73
N LYS A 118 14.54 -1.45 19.99
CA LYS A 118 14.50 0.02 20.17
C LYS A 118 13.15 0.66 19.85
N GLN A 119 12.31 0.02 19.02
CA GLN A 119 10.97 0.52 18.68
C GLN A 119 9.90 0.16 19.72
N VAL A 120 9.96 -1.04 20.34
CA VAL A 120 8.92 -1.50 21.29
C VAL A 120 9.38 -1.60 22.75
N GLY A 121 10.70 -1.66 23.00
CA GLY A 121 11.33 -1.96 24.28
C GLY A 121 11.65 -3.44 24.45
N ASP A 122 12.85 -3.78 24.94
CA ASP A 122 13.36 -5.16 25.05
C ASP A 122 12.39 -6.15 25.71
N ASP A 123 11.74 -5.78 26.81
CA ASP A 123 10.83 -6.69 27.53
C ASP A 123 9.49 -6.85 26.81
N GLN A 124 9.02 -5.81 26.13
CA GLN A 124 7.86 -5.89 25.23
C GLN A 124 8.16 -6.76 24.01
N PHE A 125 9.39 -6.69 23.48
CA PHE A 125 9.86 -7.54 22.37
C PHE A 125 9.92 -9.02 22.78
N LYS A 126 10.50 -9.33 23.96
CA LYS A 126 10.49 -10.68 24.55
C LYS A 126 9.06 -11.20 24.77
N GLN A 127 8.14 -10.35 25.23
CA GLN A 127 6.74 -10.74 25.41
C GLN A 127 6.08 -11.09 24.06
N LEU A 128 6.20 -10.22 23.05
CA LEU A 128 5.61 -10.46 21.71
C LEU A 128 6.16 -11.74 21.05
N LEU A 129 7.44 -12.05 21.25
CA LEU A 129 8.04 -13.33 20.83
C LEU A 129 7.44 -14.52 21.61
N SER A 130 7.27 -14.38 22.92
CA SER A 130 6.71 -15.41 23.80
C SER A 130 5.24 -15.71 23.49
N ASP A 131 4.45 -14.68 23.18
CA ASP A 131 3.04 -14.80 22.76
C ASP A 131 2.89 -15.67 21.50
N GLN A 132 3.86 -15.57 20.57
CA GLN A 132 3.94 -16.38 19.35
C GLN A 132 4.68 -17.71 19.54
N LYS A 133 5.15 -18.05 20.75
CA LYS A 133 5.97 -19.23 21.07
C LYS A 133 7.20 -19.35 20.16
N LEU A 134 7.86 -18.22 19.94
CA LEU A 134 9.00 -18.02 19.04
C LEU A 134 10.22 -17.56 19.84
N LYS A 135 11.41 -18.10 19.55
CA LYS A 135 12.67 -17.69 20.18
C LYS A 135 13.31 -16.53 19.40
N GLU A 136 14.06 -15.66 20.09
CA GLU A 136 14.82 -14.59 19.42
C GLU A 136 15.82 -15.16 18.39
N ASP A 137 16.48 -16.28 18.70
CA ASP A 137 17.42 -16.94 17.77
C ASP A 137 16.74 -17.53 16.52
N GLU A 138 15.45 -17.90 16.59
CA GLU A 138 14.69 -18.37 15.42
C GLU A 138 14.37 -17.20 14.49
N LEU A 139 13.90 -16.08 15.06
CA LEU A 139 13.68 -14.84 14.30
C LEU A 139 15.01 -14.29 13.74
N LYS A 140 16.08 -14.27 14.53
CA LYS A 140 17.41 -13.85 14.07
C LYS A 140 17.86 -14.73 12.90
N GLN A 141 17.82 -16.06 13.02
CA GLN A 141 18.23 -16.96 11.92
C GLN A 141 17.41 -16.76 10.64
N TYR A 142 16.11 -16.48 10.75
CA TYR A 142 15.30 -16.09 9.59
C TYR A 142 15.75 -14.75 8.97
N LEU A 143 15.99 -13.72 9.78
CA LEU A 143 16.48 -12.42 9.28
C LEU A 143 17.87 -12.55 8.63
N VAL A 144 18.78 -13.35 9.20
CA VAL A 144 20.08 -13.69 8.57
C VAL A 144 19.82 -14.32 7.20
N GLN A 145 18.97 -15.35 7.14
CA GLN A 145 18.63 -16.07 5.91
C GLN A 145 18.07 -15.14 4.82
N VAL A 146 17.12 -14.26 5.16
CA VAL A 146 16.52 -13.30 4.21
C VAL A 146 17.56 -12.27 3.75
N MET A 147 18.31 -11.68 4.68
CA MET A 147 19.27 -10.62 4.35
C MET A 147 20.47 -11.15 3.58
N THR A 148 20.97 -12.36 3.88
CA THR A 148 21.99 -13.04 3.07
C THR A 148 21.58 -13.17 1.61
N VAL A 149 20.31 -13.52 1.32
CA VAL A 149 19.82 -13.61 -0.06
C VAL A 149 19.70 -12.23 -0.70
N MET A 150 19.22 -11.21 0.03
CA MET A 150 19.16 -9.83 -0.47
C MET A 150 20.56 -9.30 -0.84
N GLU A 151 21.55 -9.43 0.04
CA GLU A 151 22.92 -8.97 -0.22
C GLU A 151 23.55 -9.70 -1.42
N ASP A 152 23.36 -11.02 -1.51
CA ASP A 152 23.91 -11.84 -2.59
C ASP A 152 23.28 -11.51 -3.96
N MET A 153 21.99 -11.16 -3.99
CA MET A 153 21.32 -10.69 -5.22
C MET A 153 21.68 -9.24 -5.57
N ASN A 154 21.84 -8.36 -4.57
CA ASN A 154 22.28 -6.97 -4.74
C ASN A 154 23.72 -6.89 -5.30
N ALA A 155 24.61 -7.79 -4.87
CA ALA A 155 25.96 -7.95 -5.41
C ALA A 155 25.96 -8.46 -6.87
N LYS A 156 24.90 -9.16 -7.29
CA LYS A 156 24.68 -9.66 -8.67
C LYS A 156 23.96 -8.66 -9.59
N VAL A 157 23.82 -7.40 -9.16
CA VAL A 157 23.31 -6.29 -9.99
C VAL A 157 24.50 -5.45 -10.46
N THR A 158 24.63 -5.27 -11.77
CA THR A 158 25.69 -4.45 -12.39
C THR A 158 25.32 -2.97 -12.45
N GLU A 159 26.31 -2.09 -12.64
CA GLU A 159 26.05 -0.66 -12.90
C GLU A 159 25.25 -0.45 -14.20
N ASP A 160 25.40 -1.34 -15.20
CA ASP A 160 24.60 -1.33 -16.43
C ASP A 160 23.15 -1.77 -16.20
N ASP A 161 22.89 -2.72 -15.28
CA ASP A 161 21.51 -3.06 -14.86
C ASP A 161 20.84 -1.86 -14.19
N ILE A 162 21.54 -1.17 -13.27
CA ILE A 162 21.05 0.03 -12.57
C ILE A 162 20.78 1.15 -13.58
N LYS A 163 21.71 1.40 -14.50
CA LYS A 163 21.56 2.38 -15.57
C LYS A 163 20.39 2.03 -16.48
N LYS A 164 20.23 0.77 -16.90
CA LYS A 164 19.09 0.32 -17.72
C LYS A 164 17.76 0.53 -17.00
N GLN A 165 17.68 0.24 -15.71
CA GLN A 165 16.47 0.43 -14.91
C GLN A 165 16.15 1.92 -14.69
N TYR A 166 17.16 2.78 -14.52
CA TYR A 166 16.99 4.23 -14.58
C TYR A 166 16.50 4.69 -15.96
N GLU A 167 17.13 4.24 -17.05
CA GLU A 167 16.77 4.64 -18.42
C GLU A 167 15.32 4.28 -18.77
N ALA A 168 14.81 3.16 -18.25
CA ALA A 168 13.42 2.75 -18.41
C ALA A 168 12.41 3.57 -17.57
N ASN A 169 12.85 4.22 -16.48
CA ASN A 169 11.96 4.87 -15.49
C ASN A 169 12.39 6.31 -15.16
N LYS A 170 13.06 7.03 -16.07
CA LYS A 170 13.66 8.37 -15.82
C LYS A 170 12.71 9.37 -15.16
N GLN A 171 11.43 9.31 -15.51
CA GLN A 171 10.39 10.19 -14.99
C GLN A 171 10.22 10.08 -13.46
N ASP A 172 10.51 8.92 -12.86
CA ASP A 172 10.49 8.74 -11.40
C ASP A 172 11.68 9.43 -10.71
N PHE A 173 12.78 9.67 -11.43
CA PHE A 173 13.95 10.38 -10.91
C PHE A 173 13.90 11.88 -11.19
N MET A 174 12.92 12.35 -11.97
CA MET A 174 12.70 13.78 -12.20
C MET A 174 12.35 14.47 -10.87
N VAL A 175 12.91 15.66 -10.66
CA VAL A 175 12.67 16.49 -9.49
C VAL A 175 11.68 17.60 -9.83
N ALA A 176 10.66 17.77 -8.99
CA ALA A 176 9.62 18.78 -9.16
C ALA A 176 9.46 19.67 -7.91
N THR A 177 9.11 20.93 -8.12
CA THR A 177 8.53 21.79 -7.07
C THR A 177 7.09 22.05 -7.42
N VAL A 178 6.18 21.75 -6.49
CA VAL A 178 4.74 21.80 -6.69
C VAL A 178 4.04 22.38 -5.46
N HIS A 179 2.91 23.06 -5.68
CA HIS A 179 1.94 23.36 -4.64
C HIS A 179 0.75 22.39 -4.73
N HIS A 180 0.25 21.94 -3.58
CA HIS A 180 -0.78 20.92 -3.43
C HIS A 180 -1.88 21.34 -2.42
N ILE A 181 -3.14 21.10 -2.77
CA ILE A 181 -4.28 21.06 -1.84
C ILE A 181 -4.97 19.72 -2.02
N LEU A 182 -5.00 18.87 -0.98
CA LEU A 182 -5.82 17.66 -0.96
C LEU A 182 -7.13 17.96 -0.23
N ILE A 183 -8.26 17.79 -0.91
CA ILE A 183 -9.56 17.70 -0.24
C ILE A 183 -9.86 16.22 -0.02
N GLY A 184 -9.63 15.75 1.21
CA GLY A 184 -9.73 14.34 1.56
C GLY A 184 -11.17 13.81 1.62
N LEU A 185 -11.33 12.49 1.48
CA LEU A 185 -12.57 11.78 1.87
C LEU A 185 -12.72 11.66 3.39
N THR A 186 -11.67 11.98 4.16
CA THR A 186 -11.69 12.19 5.60
C THR A 186 -10.94 13.48 5.90
N ASP A 187 -11.50 14.36 6.73
CA ASP A 187 -10.88 15.64 7.08
C ASP A 187 -9.80 15.52 8.18
N SER A 188 -9.04 16.60 8.41
CA SER A 188 -8.02 16.62 9.47
C SER A 188 -8.55 16.48 10.92
N ASN A 189 -9.87 16.40 11.12
CA ASN A 189 -10.53 16.11 12.40
C ASN A 189 -11.06 14.66 12.48
N ASN A 190 -10.81 13.84 11.45
CA ASN A 190 -11.35 12.49 11.23
C ASN A 190 -12.85 12.45 10.87
N LYS A 191 -13.41 13.53 10.31
CA LYS A 191 -14.78 13.54 9.79
C LYS A 191 -14.79 13.09 8.33
N GLU A 192 -15.56 12.05 8.03
CA GLU A 192 -15.77 11.55 6.66
C GLU A 192 -16.53 12.57 5.78
N ARG A 193 -16.28 12.51 4.47
CA ARG A 193 -16.94 13.27 3.40
C ARG A 193 -17.27 12.35 2.23
N THR A 194 -18.38 12.63 1.55
CA THR A 194 -18.67 11.98 0.25
C THR A 194 -17.70 12.46 -0.83
N LYS A 195 -17.58 11.71 -1.94
CA LYS A 195 -16.82 12.19 -3.12
C LYS A 195 -17.44 13.48 -3.66
N GLU A 196 -18.76 13.58 -3.63
CA GLU A 196 -19.55 14.71 -4.10
C GLU A 196 -19.26 15.98 -3.28
N ASP A 197 -19.19 15.87 -1.94
CA ASP A 197 -18.80 16.96 -1.04
C ASP A 197 -17.34 17.37 -1.22
N ALA A 198 -16.42 16.40 -1.29
CA ALA A 198 -15.01 16.67 -1.51
C ALA A 198 -14.77 17.36 -2.87
N LEU A 199 -15.42 16.90 -3.94
CA LEU A 199 -15.38 17.51 -5.27
C LEU A 199 -15.98 18.92 -5.28
N LYS A 200 -17.06 19.15 -4.52
CA LYS A 200 -17.69 20.47 -4.38
C LYS A 200 -16.73 21.47 -3.72
N ILE A 201 -16.07 21.07 -2.63
CA ILE A 201 -15.04 21.88 -1.96
C ILE A 201 -13.84 22.11 -2.89
N ALA A 202 -13.36 21.08 -3.60
CA ALA A 202 -12.23 21.22 -4.52
C ALA A 202 -12.55 22.17 -5.70
N LYS A 203 -13.78 22.13 -6.23
CA LYS A 203 -14.26 23.07 -7.25
C LYS A 203 -14.34 24.51 -6.73
N ASP A 204 -14.77 24.72 -5.49
CA ASP A 204 -14.79 26.05 -4.86
C ASP A 204 -13.37 26.60 -4.65
N VAL A 205 -12.46 25.80 -4.07
CA VAL A 205 -11.06 26.19 -3.88
C VAL A 205 -10.37 26.48 -5.22
N LYS A 206 -10.60 25.67 -6.26
CA LYS A 206 -10.14 25.96 -7.63
C LYS A 206 -10.70 27.29 -8.16
N SER A 207 -11.98 27.59 -7.89
CA SER A 207 -12.59 28.87 -8.26
C SER A 207 -12.02 30.07 -7.50
N GLN A 208 -11.61 29.90 -6.24
CA GLN A 208 -10.90 30.92 -5.47
C GLN A 208 -9.49 31.16 -6.03
N LEU A 209 -8.76 30.09 -6.35
CA LEU A 209 -7.45 30.15 -7.00
C LEU A 209 -7.49 30.83 -8.37
N ASP A 210 -8.47 30.49 -9.23
CA ASP A 210 -8.64 31.09 -10.55
C ASP A 210 -8.98 32.60 -10.50
N LYS A 211 -9.48 33.09 -9.37
CA LYS A 211 -9.73 34.52 -9.10
C LYS A 211 -8.52 35.24 -8.50
N GLY A 212 -7.38 34.57 -8.38
CA GLY A 212 -6.14 35.13 -7.81
C GLY A 212 -6.02 35.01 -6.29
N GLY A 213 -6.79 34.13 -5.64
CA GLY A 213 -6.60 33.82 -4.22
C GLY A 213 -5.25 33.14 -3.95
N ASP A 214 -4.63 33.42 -2.80
CA ASP A 214 -3.32 32.88 -2.46
C ASP A 214 -3.36 31.36 -2.22
N PHE A 215 -2.41 30.64 -2.84
CA PHE A 215 -2.37 29.19 -2.78
C PHE A 215 -1.98 28.69 -1.38
N ALA A 216 -1.06 29.37 -0.68
CA ALA A 216 -0.60 28.95 0.63
C ALA A 216 -1.65 29.18 1.72
N GLU A 217 -2.42 30.27 1.66
CA GLU A 217 -3.58 30.50 2.52
C GLU A 217 -4.68 29.46 2.29
N LEU A 218 -5.02 29.17 1.04
CA LEU A 218 -6.02 28.16 0.69
C LEU A 218 -5.58 26.75 1.06
N ALA A 219 -4.29 26.40 0.90
CA ALA A 219 -3.74 25.14 1.36
C ALA A 219 -3.84 24.98 2.88
N LYS A 220 -3.44 26.00 3.66
CA LYS A 220 -3.58 25.99 5.13
C LYS A 220 -5.02 25.86 5.60
N LYS A 221 -5.96 26.48 4.88
CA LYS A 221 -7.38 26.55 5.24
C LYS A 221 -8.19 25.30 4.84
N TYR A 222 -7.87 24.67 3.70
CA TYR A 222 -8.69 23.62 3.10
C TYR A 222 -7.98 22.28 2.88
N SER A 223 -6.65 22.22 2.88
CA SER A 223 -5.92 20.96 2.61
C SER A 223 -5.94 20.03 3.82
N ASP A 224 -6.29 18.78 3.61
CA ASP A 224 -6.17 17.68 4.58
C ASP A 224 -4.79 16.99 4.51
N ASP A 225 -3.94 17.35 3.53
CA ASP A 225 -2.54 16.92 3.44
C ASP A 225 -1.70 17.55 4.57
N SER A 226 -1.64 16.85 5.70
CA SER A 226 -0.88 17.23 6.89
C SER A 226 0.64 17.33 6.69
N SER A 227 1.19 16.84 5.58
CA SER A 227 2.62 16.91 5.30
C SER A 227 3.05 18.19 4.59
N SER A 228 2.14 18.83 3.85
CA SER A 228 2.44 20.05 3.08
C SER A 228 1.63 21.29 3.50
N LYS A 229 0.42 21.13 4.07
CA LYS A 229 -0.53 22.24 4.26
C LYS A 229 0.02 23.42 5.07
N ASP A 230 0.70 23.15 6.18
CA ASP A 230 1.21 24.20 7.07
C ASP A 230 2.38 24.98 6.42
N ASN A 231 3.07 24.34 5.46
CA ASN A 231 4.05 24.94 4.55
C ASN A 231 3.41 25.50 3.26
N GLY A 232 2.11 25.83 3.29
CA GLY A 232 1.39 26.41 2.15
C GLY A 232 1.11 25.43 1.00
N GLY A 233 1.12 24.13 1.27
CA GLY A 233 0.95 23.09 0.27
C GLY A 233 2.21 22.78 -0.55
N VAL A 234 3.36 23.39 -0.22
CA VAL A 234 4.57 23.30 -1.05
C VAL A 234 5.38 22.04 -0.76
N TYR A 235 5.50 21.18 -1.77
CA TYR A 235 6.58 20.20 -1.89
C TYR A 235 7.68 20.81 -2.76
N LYS A 236 8.86 21.04 -2.16
CA LYS A 236 10.00 21.66 -2.84
C LYS A 236 11.04 20.63 -3.24
N ASP A 237 11.49 20.71 -4.51
CA ASP A 237 12.54 19.88 -5.11
C ASP A 237 12.42 18.39 -4.73
N PHE A 238 11.20 17.84 -4.84
CA PHE A 238 10.83 16.48 -4.47
C PHE A 238 10.96 15.51 -5.66
N THR A 239 11.32 14.25 -5.42
CA THR A 239 11.53 13.24 -6.47
C THR A 239 10.21 12.57 -6.86
N VAL A 240 9.83 12.58 -8.14
CA VAL A 240 8.49 12.16 -8.59
C VAL A 240 8.12 10.72 -8.20
N GLY A 241 9.08 9.80 -8.26
CA GLY A 241 8.90 8.39 -7.88
C GLY A 241 8.68 8.14 -6.39
N GLN A 242 8.82 9.16 -5.53
CA GLN A 242 8.55 9.06 -4.09
C GLN A 242 7.07 9.32 -3.73
N TRP A 243 6.26 9.83 -4.66
CA TRP A 243 4.80 9.88 -4.49
C TRP A 243 4.17 8.52 -4.82
N SER A 244 3.19 8.09 -4.01
CA SER A 244 2.50 6.80 -4.15
C SER A 244 1.15 6.87 -4.89
N VAL A 245 0.62 8.07 -5.11
CA VAL A 245 -0.66 8.31 -5.83
C VAL A 245 -0.35 8.54 -7.30
N GLN A 246 -0.76 7.60 -8.17
CA GLN A 246 -0.39 7.59 -9.58
C GLN A 246 -1.00 8.77 -10.35
N GLU A 247 -2.26 9.10 -10.06
CA GLU A 247 -3.00 10.21 -10.66
C GLU A 247 -2.35 11.56 -10.33
N PHE A 248 -1.76 11.67 -9.13
CA PHE A 248 -0.96 12.82 -8.73
C PHE A 248 0.36 12.89 -9.52
N LYS A 249 1.10 11.77 -9.61
CA LYS A 249 2.35 11.69 -10.41
C LYS A 249 2.11 12.13 -11.85
N GLU A 250 1.10 11.57 -12.52
CA GLU A 250 0.78 11.88 -13.92
C GLU A 250 0.48 13.36 -14.13
N GLN A 251 -0.22 14.01 -13.20
CA GLN A 251 -0.47 15.45 -13.26
C GLN A 251 0.81 16.27 -12.99
N VAL A 252 1.66 15.85 -12.05
CA VAL A 252 2.98 16.50 -11.86
C VAL A 252 3.88 16.35 -13.08
N LEU A 253 3.81 15.24 -13.81
CA LEU A 253 4.51 15.02 -15.08
C LEU A 253 3.96 15.90 -16.22
N THR A 254 2.64 15.97 -16.39
CA THR A 254 1.99 16.50 -17.60
C THR A 254 1.50 17.93 -17.52
N LEU A 255 1.09 18.43 -16.35
CA LEU A 255 0.48 19.77 -16.20
C LEU A 255 1.45 20.87 -16.67
N PRO A 256 1.03 21.85 -17.50
CA PRO A 256 1.92 22.94 -17.91
C PRO A 256 2.41 23.76 -16.72
N LEU A 257 3.67 24.21 -16.76
CA LEU A 257 4.28 24.94 -15.64
C LEU A 257 3.48 26.20 -15.30
N ASN A 258 3.35 26.47 -14.00
CA ASN A 258 2.58 27.55 -13.39
C ASN A 258 1.07 27.57 -13.72
N LYS A 259 0.51 26.51 -14.33
CA LYS A 259 -0.94 26.30 -14.38
C LYS A 259 -1.43 25.52 -13.16
N ILE A 260 -2.71 25.71 -12.83
CA ILE A 260 -3.41 25.05 -11.73
C ILE A 260 -4.34 24.00 -12.35
N SER A 261 -4.22 22.74 -11.91
CA SER A 261 -5.01 21.61 -12.41
C SER A 261 -6.49 21.77 -12.13
N ALA A 262 -7.34 21.07 -12.89
CA ALA A 262 -8.67 20.71 -12.39
C ALA A 262 -8.53 19.83 -11.13
N PRO A 263 -9.59 19.66 -10.30
CA PRO A 263 -9.59 18.66 -9.24
C PRO A 263 -9.28 17.26 -9.78
N VAL A 264 -8.18 16.68 -9.31
CA VAL A 264 -7.65 15.36 -9.71
C VAL A 264 -8.20 14.33 -8.75
N GLU A 265 -8.99 13.37 -9.23
CA GLU A 265 -9.53 12.31 -8.39
C GLU A 265 -8.47 11.25 -8.04
N SER A 266 -8.57 10.71 -6.82
CA SER A 266 -7.78 9.58 -6.34
C SER A 266 -8.59 8.79 -5.30
N ASN A 267 -8.03 7.70 -4.77
CA ASN A 267 -8.59 7.00 -3.61
C ASN A 267 -8.56 7.82 -2.31
N LEU A 268 -7.75 8.88 -2.21
CA LEU A 268 -7.67 9.75 -1.03
C LEU A 268 -8.69 10.90 -1.04
N GLY A 269 -9.21 11.26 -2.23
CA GLY A 269 -10.05 12.44 -2.44
C GLY A 269 -9.62 13.20 -3.69
N TYR A 270 -9.72 14.53 -3.66
CA TYR A 270 -9.43 15.39 -4.81
C TYR A 270 -8.24 16.31 -4.56
N SER A 271 -7.19 16.17 -5.38
CA SER A 271 -6.01 17.04 -5.36
C SER A 271 -6.16 18.23 -6.32
N ILE A 272 -5.75 19.42 -5.89
CA ILE A 272 -5.52 20.58 -6.74
C ILE A 272 -4.00 20.82 -6.76
N ILE A 273 -3.42 20.88 -7.96
CA ILE A 273 -1.98 20.83 -8.17
C ILE A 273 -1.54 22.05 -8.99
N LYS A 274 -0.44 22.68 -8.61
CA LYS A 274 0.30 23.63 -9.45
C LYS A 274 1.75 23.17 -9.53
N VAL A 275 2.31 23.04 -10.73
CA VAL A 275 3.72 22.66 -10.93
C VAL A 275 4.54 23.91 -11.24
N ASP A 276 5.41 24.31 -10.32
CA ASP A 276 6.25 25.51 -10.47
C ASP A 276 7.50 25.23 -11.30
N SER A 277 8.09 24.04 -11.12
CA SER A 277 9.22 23.57 -11.92
C SER A 277 9.29 22.05 -12.01
N ARG A 278 9.87 21.57 -13.11
CA ARG A 278 10.33 20.19 -13.35
C ARG A 278 11.79 20.24 -13.80
N LYS A 279 12.60 19.28 -13.37
CA LYS A 279 14.01 19.13 -13.75
C LYS A 279 14.31 17.63 -13.86
N ASP A 280 14.79 17.18 -15.02
CA ASP A 280 15.33 15.81 -15.13
C ASP A 280 16.56 15.67 -14.23
N THR A 281 16.73 14.50 -13.60
CA THR A 281 17.95 14.13 -12.89
C THR A 281 18.76 13.17 -13.77
N PRO A 282 19.89 13.61 -14.37
CA PRO A 282 20.77 12.72 -15.13
C PRO A 282 21.33 11.56 -14.30
N TYR A 283 21.72 10.46 -14.95
CA TYR A 283 22.23 9.27 -14.27
C TYR A 283 23.47 9.53 -13.38
N ASP A 284 24.36 10.44 -13.81
CA ASP A 284 25.54 10.88 -13.08
C ASP A 284 25.24 11.87 -11.94
N LYS A 285 23.96 12.22 -11.75
CA LYS A 285 23.45 13.07 -10.67
C LYS A 285 22.55 12.32 -9.68
N LEU A 286 22.31 11.02 -9.90
CA LEU A 286 21.66 10.16 -8.91
C LEU A 286 22.54 10.07 -7.65
N THR A 287 21.91 10.13 -6.48
CA THR A 287 22.59 9.86 -5.21
C THR A 287 22.94 8.37 -5.08
N ASN A 288 23.90 8.06 -4.19
CA ASN A 288 24.18 6.66 -3.84
C ASN A 288 22.91 5.96 -3.34
N ASP A 289 22.11 6.61 -2.50
CA ASP A 289 20.86 6.06 -1.97
C ASP A 289 19.84 5.75 -3.09
N GLN A 290 19.75 6.59 -4.12
CA GLN A 290 18.91 6.33 -5.30
C GLN A 290 19.43 5.12 -6.11
N LYS A 291 20.74 5.00 -6.30
CA LYS A 291 21.34 3.83 -6.98
C LYS A 291 21.18 2.54 -6.17
N GLU A 292 21.34 2.59 -4.85
CA GLU A 292 21.18 1.44 -3.97
C GLU A 292 19.70 1.04 -3.79
N MET A 293 18.76 1.98 -3.91
CA MET A 293 17.33 1.66 -4.06
C MET A 293 17.05 0.92 -5.37
N ILE A 294 17.60 1.38 -6.50
CA ILE A 294 17.50 0.66 -7.78
C ILE A 294 18.13 -0.74 -7.67
N ARG A 295 19.34 -0.84 -7.07
CA ARG A 295 20.03 -2.11 -6.80
C ARG A 295 19.15 -3.06 -6.00
N SER A 296 18.59 -2.59 -4.89
CA SER A 296 17.75 -3.39 -4.01
C SER A 296 16.49 -3.90 -4.69
N ASN A 297 15.85 -3.06 -5.52
CA ASN A 297 14.66 -3.45 -6.29
C ASN A 297 15.00 -4.47 -7.39
N LEU A 298 16.15 -4.34 -8.05
CA LEU A 298 16.66 -5.31 -9.02
C LEU A 298 17.10 -6.62 -8.36
N GLY A 299 17.68 -6.56 -7.16
CA GLY A 299 18.03 -7.71 -6.34
C GLY A 299 16.79 -8.49 -5.91
N ALA A 300 15.77 -7.81 -5.39
CA ALA A 300 14.46 -8.39 -5.11
C ALA A 300 13.83 -9.02 -6.35
N SER A 301 13.85 -8.33 -7.50
CA SER A 301 13.31 -8.84 -8.76
C SER A 301 14.02 -10.13 -9.23
N LYS A 302 15.32 -10.32 -8.95
CA LYS A 302 16.02 -11.60 -9.19
C LYS A 302 15.51 -12.72 -8.27
N ILE A 303 15.13 -12.42 -7.03
CA ILE A 303 14.47 -13.39 -6.12
C ILE A 303 13.07 -13.73 -6.63
N ASP A 304 12.29 -12.74 -7.08
CA ASP A 304 10.96 -12.97 -7.63
C ASP A 304 11.04 -13.80 -8.91
N GLN A 305 11.97 -13.50 -9.82
CA GLN A 305 12.25 -14.33 -11.01
C GLN A 305 12.67 -15.76 -10.64
N PHE A 306 13.44 -15.94 -9.56
CA PHE A 306 13.77 -17.26 -9.04
C PHE A 306 12.53 -17.98 -8.48
N MET A 307 11.71 -17.32 -7.66
CA MET A 307 10.44 -17.87 -7.13
C MET A 307 9.49 -18.31 -8.26
N GLN A 308 9.44 -17.51 -9.32
CA GLN A 308 8.62 -17.73 -10.51
C GLN A 308 9.10 -18.91 -11.33
N ASN A 309 10.33 -18.82 -11.81
CA ASN A 309 10.85 -19.67 -12.86
C ASN A 309 11.62 -20.83 -12.23
N ASP A 310 12.57 -20.51 -11.36
CA ASP A 310 13.60 -21.42 -10.87
C ASP A 310 13.22 -22.28 -9.66
N LEU A 311 12.21 -21.91 -8.89
CA LEU A 311 11.82 -22.68 -7.70
C LEU A 311 11.15 -24.01 -8.06
N THR A 312 10.29 -24.03 -9.09
CA THR A 312 9.63 -25.26 -9.55
C THR A 312 10.61 -26.29 -10.11
N LYS A 313 11.84 -25.86 -10.47
CA LYS A 313 12.96 -26.68 -10.96
C LYS A 313 13.53 -27.60 -9.89
N ILE A 314 13.55 -27.12 -8.65
CA ILE A 314 14.32 -27.70 -7.56
C ILE A 314 13.46 -28.48 -6.57
N ILE A 315 12.15 -28.23 -6.52
CA ILE A 315 11.21 -28.95 -5.64
C ILE A 315 11.01 -30.37 -6.16
N LYS A 316 11.19 -31.36 -5.28
CA LYS A 316 10.99 -32.79 -5.58
C LYS A 316 9.64 -33.30 -5.08
N LYS A 317 9.23 -32.84 -3.89
CA LYS A 317 7.95 -33.20 -3.27
C LYS A 317 7.56 -32.14 -2.23
N ILE A 318 6.26 -31.85 -2.15
CA ILE A 318 5.63 -31.19 -0.99
C ILE A 318 4.64 -32.19 -0.38
N ASP A 319 4.62 -32.28 0.95
CA ASP A 319 3.83 -33.19 1.79
C ASP A 319 3.40 -32.44 3.06
N LEU A 320 2.70 -31.32 2.84
CA LEU A 320 2.14 -30.50 3.92
C LEU A 320 1.08 -31.29 4.71
N PRO A 321 0.90 -31.01 6.01
CA PRO A 321 -0.26 -31.48 6.75
C PRO A 321 -1.55 -31.09 6.02
N LYS A 322 -2.52 -32.01 5.94
CA LYS A 322 -3.84 -31.67 5.40
C LYS A 322 -4.53 -30.73 6.39
N THR A 323 -4.62 -29.44 6.07
CA THR A 323 -5.52 -28.53 6.79
C THR A 323 -6.96 -29.01 6.60
N ALA A 324 -7.78 -28.84 7.64
CA ALA A 324 -9.18 -29.22 7.57
C ALA A 324 -9.87 -28.31 6.54
N ASP A 325 -10.56 -28.91 5.57
CA ASP A 325 -11.14 -28.20 4.43
C ASP A 325 -12.30 -27.29 4.87
N THR A 326 -11.97 -26.03 5.15
CA THR A 326 -12.92 -25.00 5.61
C THR A 326 -13.79 -24.44 4.47
N SER A 327 -13.68 -24.99 3.25
CA SER A 327 -14.56 -24.71 2.11
C SER A 327 -16.00 -25.27 2.29
N LYS A 328 -16.61 -25.05 3.46
CA LYS A 328 -17.99 -25.45 3.74
C LYS A 328 -18.78 -24.57 4.72
N SER A 329 -18.52 -23.25 4.71
CA SER A 329 -19.47 -22.25 5.22
C SER A 329 -19.92 -21.35 4.06
N GLY A 330 -20.96 -21.76 3.33
CA GLY A 330 -21.30 -21.13 2.04
C GLY A 330 -22.70 -21.33 1.46
N THR A 331 -23.51 -22.29 1.94
CA THR A 331 -24.96 -22.35 1.65
C THR A 331 -25.68 -23.18 2.70
N GLY A 332 -26.68 -22.60 3.39
CA GLY A 332 -27.44 -23.25 4.46
C GLY A 332 -28.87 -22.73 4.50
N THR A 333 -29.70 -23.13 3.53
CA THR A 333 -31.06 -22.62 3.33
C THR A 333 -32.01 -22.94 4.49
N THR A 334 -32.37 -21.93 5.29
CA THR A 334 -33.40 -22.02 6.34
C THR A 334 -34.82 -21.90 5.79
N GLY A 335 -35.13 -22.70 4.76
CA GLY A 335 -36.46 -22.83 4.18
C GLY A 335 -37.16 -24.10 4.64
N LYS A 336 -37.87 -24.05 5.78
CA LYS A 336 -38.78 -25.13 6.21
C LYS A 336 -39.96 -24.58 7.01
N GLY A 337 -41.16 -24.71 6.47
CA GLY A 337 -42.40 -24.31 7.14
C GLY A 337 -43.26 -25.49 7.63
N THR A 338 -44.50 -25.16 7.98
CA THR A 338 -45.64 -26.05 8.20
C THR A 338 -45.66 -26.87 9.50
N SER A 339 -46.52 -26.48 10.46
CA SER A 339 -47.81 -27.15 10.67
C SER A 339 -48.67 -26.45 11.75
N GLY A 340 -50.00 -26.54 11.62
CA GLY A 340 -50.98 -26.17 12.65
C GLY A 340 -51.34 -24.68 12.77
N SER A 341 -52.59 -24.23 12.96
CA SER A 341 -53.94 -24.61 12.48
C SER A 341 -54.97 -24.02 13.47
N GLY A 342 -55.82 -23.08 13.02
CA GLY A 342 -56.94 -22.52 13.80
C GLY A 342 -56.57 -21.41 14.80
N THR A 343 -57.50 -20.57 15.27
CA THR A 343 -58.92 -20.34 14.89
C THR A 343 -59.35 -18.94 15.38
N GLU A 344 -60.14 -18.20 14.58
CA GLU A 344 -61.02 -17.03 14.93
C GLU A 344 -60.49 -15.84 15.77
N GLY A 345 -60.98 -14.62 15.49
CA GLY A 345 -60.62 -13.43 16.27
C GLY A 345 -61.05 -12.08 15.67
N THR A 346 -62.35 -11.78 15.69
CA THR A 346 -62.92 -10.52 15.14
C THR A 346 -62.86 -9.37 16.15
N THR A 347 -63.10 -8.13 15.66
CA THR A 347 -63.21 -6.82 16.38
C THR A 347 -61.87 -6.11 16.69
N SER A 348 -61.67 -4.79 16.52
CA SER A 348 -62.51 -3.57 16.41
C SER A 348 -62.72 -2.77 17.70
N GLY A 349 -62.08 -1.60 17.79
CA GLY A 349 -62.71 -0.40 18.39
C GLY A 349 -62.03 0.29 19.59
N GLY A 350 -61.28 1.37 19.32
CA GLY A 350 -61.53 2.71 19.87
C GLY A 350 -61.08 3.11 21.30
N SER A 351 -60.61 4.36 21.40
CA SER A 351 -60.74 5.29 22.56
C SER A 351 -59.95 4.98 23.86
N THR A 352 -59.54 5.93 24.72
CA THR A 352 -59.48 7.42 24.72
C THR A 352 -58.53 7.93 25.84
N SER A 353 -58.18 9.22 25.81
CA SER A 353 -57.58 10.06 26.90
C SER A 353 -56.13 9.79 27.35
N GLY A 354 -55.38 10.76 27.88
CA GLY A 354 -55.60 12.23 27.85
C GLY A 354 -54.70 13.12 28.74
N THR A 355 -54.45 14.35 28.25
CA THR A 355 -54.36 15.62 29.02
C THR A 355 -53.01 16.11 29.60
N SER A 356 -52.87 17.46 29.67
CA SER A 356 -51.74 18.33 30.10
C SER A 356 -50.53 18.40 29.13
N GLY A 357 -49.96 19.55 28.75
CA GLY A 357 -50.19 20.99 29.07
C GLY A 357 -49.09 21.56 29.99
N THR A 358 -48.42 22.70 29.76
CA THR A 358 -48.67 23.95 28.96
C THR A 358 -47.59 24.18 27.85
N GLY A 359 -47.54 25.19 26.96
CA GLY A 359 -47.97 26.62 26.95
C GLY A 359 -46.85 27.50 27.56
N THR A 360 -46.25 28.52 26.90
CA THR A 360 -46.63 29.48 25.81
C THR A 360 -45.47 29.75 24.82
N GLY A 361 -45.55 30.53 23.72
CA GLY A 361 -46.68 31.10 22.95
C GLY A 361 -46.39 32.41 22.17
N THR A 362 -46.61 32.42 20.83
CA THR A 362 -46.80 33.59 19.90
C THR A 362 -45.63 34.60 19.71
N THR A 363 -45.44 35.35 18.60
CA THR A 363 -46.12 35.61 17.28
C THR A 363 -45.07 35.56 16.12
N GLY A 364 -45.36 35.66 14.81
CA GLY A 364 -46.61 35.63 14.01
C GLY A 364 -46.51 36.47 12.71
N SER A 365 -47.07 35.96 11.59
CA SER A 365 -47.29 36.65 10.28
C SER A 365 -46.05 37.08 9.44
N SER A 366 -46.11 37.27 8.11
CA SER A 366 -47.08 36.93 7.05
C SER A 366 -46.42 37.10 5.65
N SER A 367 -46.96 36.48 4.59
CA SER A 367 -46.89 36.86 3.14
C SER A 367 -45.52 37.24 2.52
N GLY A 368 -45.03 36.67 1.42
CA GLY A 368 -45.67 35.83 0.41
C GLY A 368 -46.24 36.64 -0.75
N ASP A 369 -45.68 36.48 -1.96
CA ASP A 369 -46.33 36.79 -3.23
C ASP A 369 -45.64 36.06 -4.39
N ALA A 370 -46.33 35.86 -5.51
CA ALA A 370 -45.78 35.17 -6.69
C ALA A 370 -46.18 35.89 -7.98
N LYS A 371 -45.23 36.06 -8.92
CA LYS A 371 -45.54 36.55 -10.26
C LYS A 371 -44.64 35.97 -11.35
N THR A 372 -45.22 35.83 -12.53
CA THR A 372 -44.68 35.13 -13.72
C THR A 372 -44.25 36.14 -14.81
N SER A 373 -43.96 35.62 -16.02
CA SER A 373 -43.58 36.31 -17.29
C SER A 373 -42.07 36.52 -17.52
N ASP A 374 -41.55 36.53 -18.76
CA ASP A 374 -41.93 35.84 -20.03
C ASP A 374 -40.72 35.92 -21.02
N LYS A 375 -40.76 35.12 -22.11
CA LYS A 375 -39.97 35.16 -23.37
C LYS A 375 -38.71 36.04 -23.48
N GLY A 376 -37.63 35.43 -23.99
CA GLY A 376 -36.43 36.12 -24.47
C GLY A 376 -35.60 35.29 -25.46
N THR A 377 -36.16 34.98 -26.64
CA THR A 377 -35.46 34.20 -27.68
C THR A 377 -34.61 35.10 -28.58
N THR A 378 -33.31 34.81 -28.70
CA THR A 378 -32.48 35.34 -29.78
C THR A 378 -31.43 34.33 -30.24
N THR A 379 -31.61 33.81 -31.44
CA THR A 379 -30.56 33.14 -32.23
C THR A 379 -29.52 34.18 -32.66
N PHE A 380 -28.27 33.75 -32.84
CA PHE A 380 -27.35 34.40 -33.77
C PHE A 380 -26.45 33.35 -34.41
N GLU A 381 -26.33 33.42 -35.73
CA GLU A 381 -25.59 32.46 -36.53
C GLU A 381 -24.09 32.80 -36.61
N GLU A 382 -23.31 31.73 -36.68
CA GLU A 382 -22.14 31.53 -37.55
C GLU A 382 -21.41 32.75 -38.13
N LYS A 383 -20.08 32.74 -37.97
CA LYS A 383 -19.21 33.16 -39.07
C LYS A 383 -17.95 32.31 -39.17
N VAL A 384 -17.96 31.36 -40.12
CA VAL A 384 -16.78 30.61 -40.56
C VAL A 384 -15.73 31.58 -41.12
N THR A 385 -14.44 31.26 -40.94
CA THR A 385 -13.34 31.87 -41.71
C THR A 385 -12.29 30.78 -41.96
N GLU A 386 -12.09 30.44 -43.24
CA GLU A 386 -11.12 29.43 -43.67
C GLU A 386 -9.68 29.99 -43.73
N PRO A 387 -8.65 29.12 -43.71
CA PRO A 387 -7.25 29.55 -43.65
C PRO A 387 -6.69 30.00 -45.01
N SER A 388 -5.80 30.99 -44.98
CA SER A 388 -4.97 31.34 -46.15
C SER A 388 -3.71 30.46 -46.22
N GLU A 389 -3.54 29.71 -47.31
CA GLU A 389 -2.26 29.12 -47.65
C GLU A 389 -1.19 30.20 -47.95
N GLY A 390 0.07 29.89 -47.65
CA GLY A 390 1.19 30.82 -47.87
C GLY A 390 2.52 30.07 -47.94
N SER A 391 2.86 29.53 -49.10
CA SER A 391 4.11 28.83 -49.35
C SER A 391 5.10 29.70 -50.15
N GLY A 392 6.40 29.58 -49.86
CA GLY A 392 7.45 29.95 -50.83
C GLY A 392 8.68 30.69 -50.29
N LYS A 393 9.77 29.93 -50.13
CA LYS A 393 11.20 30.34 -50.14
C LYS A 393 11.71 31.21 -48.99
#